data_AF-A0A941UYX4-F1
#
_entry.id   AF-A0A941UYX4-F1
#
_cell.length_a   1.000
_cell.length_b   1.000
_cell.length_c   1.000
_cell.angle_alpha   90.00
_cell.angle_beta   90.00
_cell.angle_gamma   90.00
#
_symmetry.space_group_name_H-M   'P 1'
#
loop_
_entity.id
_entity.type
_entity.pdbx_description
1 polymer ?
#
loop_
_entity_poly.entity_id
_entity_poly.type
_entity_poly.pdbx_seq_one_letter_code
_entity_poly.pdbx_strand_id
1 'polypeptide(L)'
;SVAGIRGVPGAGAYSASKAAAINYLESLRVELCGSGIRVSTICPGYIETPMTAVNRYPMPFLLKADEAARRVARAIDSGTSYAVVPWQMAIVAKLLRLLPNAVNDALFVRVGRKPRGLPL
;
A
#
# COMPACT_ATOMS: atom_id res chain seq x y z
N SER A 1 2.03 -1.39 2.39
CA SER A 1 0.77 -0.77 1.91
C SER A 1 1.03 -0.13 0.56
N VAL A 2 -0.01 0.05 -0.26
CA VAL A 2 0.06 0.71 -1.58
C VAL A 2 0.60 2.14 -1.54
N ALA A 3 0.49 2.83 -0.39
CA ALA A 3 1.10 4.16 -0.19
C ALA A 3 2.64 4.15 -0.25
N GLY A 4 3.28 2.97 -0.15
CA GLY A 4 4.73 2.83 -0.39
C GLY A 4 5.09 2.71 -1.88
N ILE A 5 4.11 2.41 -2.74
CA ILE A 5 4.32 2.31 -4.20
C ILE A 5 4.30 3.72 -4.80
N ARG A 6 3.32 4.54 -4.44
CA ARG A 6 3.23 5.96 -4.82
C ARG A 6 2.86 6.79 -3.59
N GLY A 7 3.54 7.92 -3.42
CA GLY A 7 3.31 8.83 -2.30
C GLY A 7 1.88 9.37 -2.29
N VAL A 8 1.26 9.36 -1.12
CA VAL A 8 -0.11 9.87 -0.93
C VAL A 8 -0.05 11.25 -0.27
N PRO A 9 -0.65 12.30 -0.87
CA PRO A 9 -0.72 13.62 -0.26
C PRO A 9 -1.31 13.57 1.16
N GLY A 10 -0.68 14.29 2.10
CA GLY A 10 -1.11 14.31 3.50
C GLY A 10 -0.66 13.09 4.34
N ALA A 11 -0.01 12.09 3.73
CA ALA A 11 0.54 10.93 4.41
C ALA A 11 2.02 10.68 4.05
N GLY A 12 2.81 11.76 3.96
CA GLY A 12 4.20 11.71 3.48
C GLY A 12 5.11 10.79 4.30
N ALA A 13 5.16 10.97 5.62
CA ALA A 13 5.97 10.11 6.51
C ALA A 13 5.53 8.63 6.46
N TYR A 14 4.22 8.40 6.43
CA TYR A 14 3.68 7.05 6.26
C TYR A 14 4.10 6.45 4.90
N SER A 15 3.96 7.19 3.81
CA SER A 15 4.34 6.75 2.46
C SER A 15 5.84 6.43 2.39
N ALA A 16 6.69 7.29 2.95
CA ALA A 16 8.14 7.10 3.01
C ALA A 16 8.52 5.83 3.78
N SER A 17 7.98 5.63 4.99
CA SER A 17 8.26 4.42 5.77
C SER A 17 7.83 3.13 5.06
N LYS A 18 6.70 3.15 4.34
CA LYS A 18 6.23 1.99 3.57
C LYS A 18 7.06 1.75 2.31
N ALA A 19 7.55 2.80 1.65
CA ALA A 19 8.47 2.66 0.52
C ALA A 19 9.82 2.06 0.96
N ALA A 20 10.36 2.52 2.09
CA ALA A 20 11.58 1.98 2.68
C ALA A 20 11.44 0.48 3.01
N ALA A 21 10.33 0.07 3.62
CA ALA A 21 10.06 -1.34 3.90
C ALA A 21 9.96 -2.20 2.63
N ILE A 22 9.32 -1.70 1.56
CA ILE A 22 9.24 -2.42 0.28
C ILE A 22 10.65 -2.66 -0.28
N ASN A 23 11.48 -1.62 -0.32
CA ASN A 23 12.83 -1.70 -0.86
C ASN A 23 13.73 -2.62 -0.02
N TYR A 24 13.62 -2.53 1.32
CA TYR A 24 14.36 -3.40 2.22
C TYR A 24 14.02 -4.88 2.04
N LEU A 25 12.71 -5.22 1.99
CA LEU A 25 12.28 -6.60 1.82
C LEU A 25 12.62 -7.15 0.42
N GLU A 26 12.69 -6.29 -0.60
CA GLU A 26 13.17 -6.67 -1.93
C GLU A 26 14.64 -7.10 -1.91
N SER A 27 15.52 -6.33 -1.25
CA SER A 27 16.94 -6.71 -1.03
C SER A 27 17.06 -7.99 -0.21
N LEU A 28 16.36 -8.04 0.93
CA LEU A 28 16.42 -9.17 1.85
C LEU A 28 15.99 -10.49 1.20
N ARG A 29 15.00 -10.45 0.29
CA ARG A 29 14.56 -11.62 -0.47
C ARG A 29 15.69 -12.22 -1.33
N VAL A 30 16.54 -11.37 -1.90
CA VAL A 30 17.67 -11.80 -2.72
C VAL A 30 18.81 -12.30 -1.84
N GLU A 31 19.10 -11.60 -0.74
CA GLU A 31 20.13 -11.98 0.24
C GLU A 31 19.86 -13.34 0.89
N LEU A 32 18.58 -13.68 1.13
CA LEU A 32 18.18 -14.95 1.71
C LEU A 32 17.96 -16.07 0.68
N CYS A 33 18.24 -15.83 -0.61
CA CYS A 33 18.11 -16.86 -1.63
C CYS A 33 19.03 -18.06 -1.32
N GLY A 34 18.47 -19.27 -1.26
CA GLY A 34 19.19 -20.49 -0.91
C GLY A 34 19.24 -20.82 0.59
N SER A 35 18.77 -19.93 1.48
CA SER A 35 18.73 -20.17 2.94
C SER A 35 17.56 -21.03 3.42
N GLY A 36 16.59 -21.32 2.54
CA GLY A 36 15.31 -21.93 2.90
C GLY A 36 14.26 -20.96 3.47
N ILE A 37 14.63 -19.69 3.72
CA ILE A 37 13.72 -18.66 4.21
C ILE A 37 13.08 -17.91 3.02
N ARG A 38 11.74 -17.83 3.01
CA ARG A 38 10.98 -17.04 2.02
C ARG A 38 10.61 -15.67 2.59
N VAL A 39 10.83 -14.63 1.79
CA VAL A 39 10.42 -13.26 2.11
C VAL A 39 9.23 -12.86 1.23
N SER A 40 8.13 -12.43 1.85
CA SER A 40 6.90 -12.01 1.18
C SER A 40 6.57 -10.55 1.50
N THR A 41 6.53 -9.70 0.48
CA THR A 41 6.19 -8.29 0.63
C THR A 41 4.71 -8.05 0.30
N ILE A 42 3.91 -7.78 1.33
CA ILE A 42 2.48 -7.53 1.17
C ILE A 42 2.15 -6.04 1.27
N CYS A 43 1.47 -5.52 0.26
CA CYS A 43 1.06 -4.13 0.15
C CYS A 43 -0.46 -3.99 0.20
N PRO A 44 -1.06 -3.83 1.39
CA PRO A 44 -2.49 -3.60 1.48
C PRO A 44 -2.92 -2.25 0.91
N GLY A 45 -4.08 -2.23 0.25
CA GLY A 45 -4.88 -1.08 -0.10
C GLY A 45 -5.68 -0.56 1.10
N TYR A 46 -6.90 -0.11 0.86
CA TYR A 46 -7.80 0.34 1.92
C TYR A 46 -8.49 -0.85 2.60
N ILE A 47 -8.43 -0.88 3.93
CA ILE A 47 -9.06 -1.90 4.77
C ILE A 47 -10.03 -1.20 5.73
N GLU A 48 -11.26 -1.69 5.81
CA GLU A 48 -12.30 -1.21 6.71
C GLU A 48 -11.89 -1.44 8.17
N THR A 49 -11.44 -0.37 8.81
CA THR A 49 -11.02 -0.32 10.22
C THR A 49 -11.47 1.00 10.84
N PRO A 50 -11.52 1.11 12.19
CA PRO A 50 -11.78 2.40 12.84
C PRO A 50 -10.82 3.52 12.38
N MET A 51 -9.56 3.17 12.07
CA MET A 51 -8.54 4.10 11.56
C MET A 51 -8.89 4.69 10.17
N THR A 52 -9.58 3.94 9.32
CA THR A 52 -10.00 4.41 7.98
C THR A 52 -11.39 5.01 7.97
N ALA A 53 -12.22 4.71 8.97
CA ALA A 53 -13.58 5.25 9.10
C ALA A 53 -13.61 6.79 9.19
N VAL A 54 -12.53 7.40 9.69
CA VAL A 54 -12.37 8.86 9.77
C VAL A 54 -11.96 9.52 8.44
N ASN A 55 -11.63 8.74 7.41
CA ASN A 55 -11.23 9.29 6.12
C ASN A 55 -12.46 9.82 5.36
N ARG A 56 -12.39 11.08 4.89
CA ARG A 56 -13.48 11.74 4.14
C ARG A 56 -13.29 11.75 2.62
N TYR A 57 -12.36 10.95 2.11
CA TYR A 57 -12.02 10.87 0.68
C TYR A 57 -12.36 9.48 0.12
N PRO A 58 -12.53 9.34 -1.21
CA PRO A 58 -12.82 8.05 -1.83
C PRO A 58 -11.76 7.00 -1.49
N MET A 59 -12.20 5.85 -0.99
CA MET A 59 -11.36 4.69 -0.71
C MET A 59 -11.72 3.56 -1.67
N PRO A 60 -11.22 3.57 -2.93
CA PRO A 60 -11.56 2.56 -3.92
C PRO A 60 -11.17 1.16 -3.44
N PHE A 61 -12.05 0.19 -3.71
CA PHE A 61 -11.86 -1.22 -3.34
C PHE A 61 -11.65 -1.45 -1.84
N LEU A 62 -12.34 -0.69 -0.98
CA LEU A 62 -12.34 -0.89 0.47
C LEU A 62 -12.70 -2.34 0.82
N LEU A 63 -11.82 -3.01 1.56
CA LEU A 63 -11.95 -4.42 1.90
C LEU A 63 -12.23 -4.60 3.39
N LYS A 64 -13.15 -5.50 3.75
CA LYS A 64 -13.36 -5.88 5.16
C LYS A 64 -12.08 -6.44 5.79
N ALA A 65 -11.85 -6.16 7.07
CA ALA A 65 -10.64 -6.59 7.77
C ALA A 65 -10.41 -8.12 7.72
N ASP A 66 -11.45 -8.92 7.97
CA ASP A 66 -11.36 -10.39 7.93
C ASP A 66 -11.00 -10.90 6.54
N GLU A 67 -11.56 -10.28 5.49
CA GLU A 67 -11.26 -10.66 4.12
C GLU A 67 -9.84 -10.25 3.72
N ALA A 68 -9.38 -9.08 4.16
CA ALA A 68 -8.00 -8.67 3.98
C ALA A 68 -7.04 -9.66 4.66
N ALA A 69 -7.31 -10.04 5.91
CA ALA A 69 -6.50 -11.01 6.65
C ALA A 69 -6.43 -12.36 5.93
N ARG A 70 -7.58 -12.91 5.49
CA ARG A 70 -7.62 -14.17 4.72
C ARG A 70 -6.83 -14.10 3.41
N ARG A 71 -6.87 -12.98 2.69
CA ARG A 71 -6.09 -12.80 1.45
C ARG A 71 -4.59 -12.68 1.72
N VAL A 72 -4.22 -11.96 2.78
CA VAL A 72 -2.81 -11.83 3.20
C VAL A 72 -2.25 -13.19 3.61
N ALA A 73 -2.97 -13.95 4.44
CA ALA A 73 -2.57 -15.29 4.85
C ALA A 73 -2.36 -16.21 3.64
N ARG A 74 -3.33 -16.26 2.71
CA ARG A 74 -3.20 -17.05 1.48
C ARG A 74 -1.99 -16.67 0.64
N ALA A 75 -1.67 -15.38 0.53
CA ALA A 75 -0.51 -14.92 -0.24
C ALA A 75 0.82 -15.35 0.41
N ILE A 76 0.87 -15.39 1.74
CA ILE A 76 2.02 -15.88 2.50
C ILE A 76 2.16 -17.39 2.31
N ASP A 77 1.06 -18.14 2.46
CA ASP A 77 1.02 -19.60 2.33
C ASP A 77 1.43 -20.05 0.92
N SER A 78 1.03 -19.31 -0.13
CA SER A 78 1.42 -19.57 -1.51
C SER A 78 2.87 -19.19 -1.83
N GLY A 79 3.64 -18.67 -0.87
CA GLY A 79 5.02 -18.26 -1.06
C GLY A 79 5.19 -17.08 -2.02
N THR A 80 4.18 -16.21 -2.14
CA THR A 80 4.22 -15.08 -3.07
C THR A 80 5.23 -14.04 -2.59
N SER A 81 6.23 -13.76 -3.43
CA SER A 81 7.29 -12.78 -3.11
C SER A 81 6.78 -11.34 -2.96
N TYR A 82 5.74 -10.97 -3.72
CA TYR A 82 5.13 -9.64 -3.69
C TYR A 82 3.64 -9.70 -4.02
N ALA A 83 2.79 -9.14 -3.16
CA ALA A 83 1.36 -9.05 -3.41
C ALA A 83 0.77 -7.70 -2.99
N VAL A 84 -0.25 -7.25 -3.72
CA VAL A 84 -1.08 -6.09 -3.34
C VAL A 84 -2.49 -6.60 -3.07
N VAL A 85 -3.06 -6.21 -1.93
CA VAL A 85 -4.38 -6.70 -1.48
C VAL A 85 -5.31 -5.50 -1.26
N PRO A 86 -6.39 -5.33 -2.04
CA PRO A 86 -6.83 -6.16 -3.17
C PRO A 86 -6.02 -5.91 -4.45
N TRP A 87 -5.94 -6.89 -5.36
CA TRP A 87 -5.06 -6.84 -6.54
C TRP A 87 -5.37 -5.69 -7.51
N GLN A 88 -6.62 -5.20 -7.54
CA GLN A 88 -7.04 -4.05 -8.33
C GLN A 88 -6.21 -2.80 -7.96
N MET A 89 -5.86 -2.67 -6.68
CA MET A 89 -4.99 -1.57 -6.22
C MET A 89 -3.56 -1.70 -6.74
N ALA A 90 -3.11 -2.89 -7.17
CA ALA A 90 -1.82 -3.06 -7.82
C ALA A 90 -1.79 -2.32 -9.15
N ILE A 91 -2.87 -2.44 -9.94
CA ILE A 91 -3.01 -1.76 -11.23
C ILE A 91 -3.03 -0.26 -11.01
N VAL A 92 -3.90 0.22 -10.10
CA VAL A 92 -4.00 1.66 -9.81
C VAL A 92 -2.66 2.22 -9.35
N ALA A 93 -2.00 1.59 -8.37
CA ALA A 93 -0.74 2.09 -7.82
C ALA A 93 0.41 2.09 -8.86
N LYS A 94 0.48 1.05 -9.70
CA LYS A 94 1.51 0.97 -10.76
C LYS A 94 1.26 1.97 -11.87
N LEU A 95 0.01 2.13 -12.33
CA LEU A 95 -0.34 3.15 -13.33
C LEU A 95 -0.02 4.55 -12.83
N LEU A 96 -0.38 4.86 -11.58
CA LEU A 96 -0.06 6.15 -10.97
C LEU A 96 1.45 6.40 -10.86
N ARG A 97 2.26 5.35 -10.70
CA ARG A 97 3.72 5.46 -10.66
C ARG A 97 4.35 5.61 -12.05
N LEU A 98 3.70 5.11 -13.09
CA LEU A 98 4.16 5.26 -14.48
C LEU A 98 3.79 6.62 -15.08
N LEU A 99 2.83 7.34 -14.50
CA LEU A 99 2.47 8.69 -14.95
C LEU A 99 3.65 9.66 -14.84
N PRO A 100 3.85 10.55 -15.84
CA PRO A 100 4.80 11.66 -15.72
C PRO A 100 4.48 12.52 -14.49
N ASN A 101 5.53 13.01 -13.81
CA ASN A 101 5.38 13.80 -12.58
C ASN A 101 4.42 14.97 -12.74
N ALA A 102 4.49 15.73 -13.85
CA ALA A 102 3.60 16.86 -14.11
C ALA A 102 2.11 16.48 -14.11
N VAL A 103 1.76 15.34 -14.72
CA VAL A 103 0.37 14.86 -14.79
C VAL A 103 -0.09 14.36 -13.42
N ASN A 104 0.77 13.59 -12.74
CA ASN A 104 0.49 13.14 -11.38
C ASN A 104 0.25 14.33 -10.44
N ASP A 105 1.12 15.33 -10.48
CA ASP A 105 1.05 16.47 -9.57
C ASP A 105 -0.21 17.30 -9.85
N ALA A 106 -0.56 17.51 -11.12
CA ALA A 106 -1.82 18.16 -11.51
C ALA A 106 -3.06 17.41 -10.98
N LEU A 107 -3.06 16.07 -11.02
CA LEU A 107 -4.14 15.25 -10.47
C LEU A 107 -4.23 15.38 -8.94
N PHE A 108 -3.09 15.33 -8.24
CA PHE A 108 -3.05 15.27 -6.78
C PHE A 108 -3.08 16.62 -6.06
N VAL A 109 -2.80 17.74 -6.74
CA VAL A 109 -2.95 19.10 -6.17
C VAL A 109 -4.38 19.34 -5.70
N ARG A 110 -5.37 18.72 -6.36
CA ARG A 110 -6.81 18.91 -6.07
C ARG A 110 -7.41 17.81 -5.17
N VAL A 111 -6.65 16.79 -4.80
CA VAL A 111 -7.16 15.69 -3.95
C VAL A 111 -7.21 16.14 -2.49
N GLY A 112 -8.36 15.91 -1.84
CA GLY A 112 -8.57 16.22 -0.43
C GLY A 112 -7.52 15.58 0.49
N ARG A 113 -7.03 16.35 1.46
CA ARG A 113 -6.02 15.89 2.43
C ARG A 113 -6.70 15.23 3.64
N LYS A 114 -6.03 14.28 4.29
CA LYS A 114 -6.51 13.73 5.58
C LYS A 114 -6.59 14.88 6.61
N PRO A 115 -7.73 15.07 7.31
CA PRO A 115 -7.87 16.07 8.36
C PRO A 115 -6.79 15.89 9.44
N ARG A 116 -6.19 17.00 9.89
CA ARG A 116 -5.26 17.03 11.03
C ARG A 116 -6.02 17.49 12.27
N GLY A 117 -5.71 16.94 13.45
CA GLY A 117 -6.37 17.32 14.70
C GLY A 117 -7.75 16.70 14.88
N LEU A 118 -7.91 15.40 14.57
CA LEU A 118 -9.12 14.66 14.96
C LEU A 118 -9.20 14.67 16.50
N PRO A 119 -10.38 14.92 17.10
CA PRO A 119 -10.58 14.68 18.52
C PRO A 119 -10.38 13.18 18.75
N LEU A 120 -9.27 12.83 19.38
CA LEU A 120 -9.02 11.47 19.86
C LEU A 120 -9.79 11.27 21.16
#